data_AF-A0A8S8YJP7-F1
#
_entry.id   AF-A0A8S8YJP7-F1
#
_cell.length_a   1.000
_cell.length_b   1.000
_cell.length_c   1.000
_cell.angle_alpha   90.00
_cell.angle_beta   90.00
_cell.angle_gamma   90.00
#
_symmetry.space_group_name_H-M   'P 1'
#
loop_
_entity.id
_entity.type
_entity.pdbx_description
1 polymer ?
#
loop_
_entity_poly.entity_id
_entity_poly.type
_entity_poly.pdbx_seq_one_letter_code
_entity_poly.pdbx_strand_id
1 'polypeptide(L)'
;MKIDQEARLRHANFPGAEGSLFLGDVTDALLRCFGAHEPPRVTELPGFDQQRWILVVSDPEVSITIESRSYWGMGLLSTCFLNSIKIVGPLNRRARIVFDLAAALGRNPWEAKWKNRFAKNTGVTSTEEKEKWEALIEFGRDDLSNTIDSIRSKAESLEQELPSLADDAPDGWDGDLALEEIGAAYAEWRLQRMLCTTALRPE
;
A
#
# COMPACT_ATOMS: atom_id res chain seq x y z
N MET A 1 -7.52 -6.95 16.29
CA MET A 1 -6.62 -8.03 15.87
C MET A 1 -6.08 -8.72 17.11
N LYS A 2 -5.57 -9.94 16.98
CA LYS A 2 -4.93 -10.70 18.07
C LYS A 2 -3.50 -11.08 17.70
N ILE A 3 -2.74 -11.56 18.67
CA ILE A 3 -1.34 -11.96 18.49
C ILE A 3 -1.23 -13.43 18.87
N ASP A 4 -0.60 -14.24 18.01
CA ASP A 4 -0.30 -15.64 18.33
C ASP A 4 1.00 -15.79 19.14
N GLN A 5 1.32 -17.03 19.52
CA GLN A 5 2.50 -17.35 20.33
C GLN A 5 3.84 -17.02 19.63
N GLU A 6 3.83 -16.88 18.30
CA GLU A 6 5.01 -16.49 17.49
C GLU A 6 5.11 -14.97 17.29
N ALA A 7 4.29 -14.21 18.03
CA ALA A 7 4.15 -12.77 17.90
C ALA A 7 3.69 -12.33 16.49
N ARG A 8 2.90 -13.15 15.79
CA ARG A 8 2.31 -12.77 14.51
C ARG A 8 0.91 -12.19 14.72
N LEU A 9 0.61 -11.17 13.94
CA LEU A 9 -0.69 -10.52 13.90
C LEU A 9 -1.70 -11.41 13.19
N ARG A 10 -2.81 -11.72 13.87
CA ARG A 10 -3.87 -12.62 13.39
C ARG A 10 -5.25 -11.99 13.50
N HIS A 11 -6.17 -12.52 12.69
CA HIS A 11 -7.59 -12.24 12.83
C HIS A 11 -8.12 -12.75 14.19
N ALA A 12 -9.24 -12.19 14.66
CA ALA A 12 -9.73 -12.43 16.03
C ALA A 12 -10.15 -13.89 16.32
N ASN A 13 -10.52 -14.63 15.27
CA ASN A 13 -10.99 -16.03 15.37
C ASN A 13 -9.85 -17.05 15.19
N PHE A 14 -8.59 -16.62 15.06
CA PHE A 14 -7.48 -17.53 14.90
C PHE A 14 -7.26 -18.37 16.17
N PRO A 15 -7.22 -19.72 16.07
CA PRO A 15 -6.97 -20.58 17.22
C PRO A 15 -5.62 -20.29 17.86
N GLY A 16 -5.58 -20.13 19.19
CA GLY A 16 -4.35 -19.85 19.93
C GLY A 16 -3.82 -18.40 19.81
N ALA A 17 -4.57 -17.50 19.17
CA ALA A 17 -4.28 -16.07 19.24
C ALA A 17 -4.92 -15.45 20.49
N GLU A 18 -4.11 -14.74 21.26
CA GLU A 18 -4.47 -14.10 22.53
C GLU A 18 -4.21 -12.58 22.48
N GLY A 19 -4.69 -11.87 23.52
CA GLY A 19 -4.55 -10.42 23.63
C GLY A 19 -5.45 -9.64 22.67
N SER A 20 -5.26 -8.31 22.66
CA SER A 20 -5.93 -7.39 21.75
C SER A 20 -4.99 -6.27 21.33
N LEU A 21 -4.95 -6.02 20.02
CA LEU A 21 -4.14 -4.95 19.42
C LEU A 21 -5.03 -4.06 18.54
N PHE A 22 -4.93 -2.75 18.76
CA PHE A 22 -5.64 -1.73 18.00
C PHE A 22 -4.70 -1.11 16.97
N LEU A 23 -4.96 -1.36 15.68
CA LEU A 23 -4.11 -0.88 14.58
C LEU A 23 -4.37 0.58 14.19
N GLY A 24 -5.62 1.04 14.34
CA GLY A 24 -6.07 2.26 13.65
C GLY A 24 -6.32 2.02 12.16
N ASP A 25 -7.00 2.96 11.51
CA ASP A 25 -7.42 2.87 10.10
C ASP A 25 -6.22 2.95 9.13
N VAL A 26 -5.25 3.83 9.41
CA VAL A 26 -4.05 3.97 8.56
C VAL A 26 -3.25 2.68 8.48
N THR A 27 -3.00 2.02 9.62
CA THR A 27 -2.25 0.76 9.63
C THR A 27 -3.06 -0.37 9.03
N ASP A 28 -4.37 -0.46 9.31
CA ASP A 28 -5.23 -1.48 8.73
C ASP A 28 -5.29 -1.36 7.19
N ALA A 29 -5.44 -0.15 6.65
CA ALA A 29 -5.38 0.11 5.22
C ALA A 29 -3.99 -0.23 4.65
N LEU A 30 -2.90 0.17 5.32
CA LEU A 30 -1.54 -0.09 4.88
C LEU A 30 -1.25 -1.60 4.76
N LEU A 31 -1.71 -2.41 5.72
CA LEU A 31 -1.55 -3.86 5.64
C LEU A 31 -2.30 -4.48 4.46
N ARG A 32 -3.48 -3.95 4.11
CA ARG A 32 -4.23 -4.40 2.93
C ARG A 32 -3.53 -4.01 1.63
N CYS A 33 -2.97 -2.79 1.56
CA CYS A 33 -2.26 -2.29 0.39
C CYS A 33 -0.89 -2.96 0.18
N PHE A 34 -0.28 -3.52 1.23
CA PHE A 34 1.01 -4.20 1.12
C PHE A 34 0.93 -5.50 0.30
N GLY A 35 -0.26 -6.11 0.19
CA GLY A 35 -0.51 -7.24 -0.70
C GLY A 35 -0.13 -8.59 -0.08
N ALA A 36 0.47 -9.48 -0.87
CA ALA A 36 0.88 -10.81 -0.39
C ALA A 36 2.14 -10.70 0.48
N HIS A 37 2.00 -11.01 1.76
CA HIS A 37 3.08 -10.94 2.72
C HIS A 37 2.95 -12.03 3.78
N GLU A 38 4.04 -12.36 4.46
CA GLU A 38 3.93 -13.14 5.70
C GLU A 38 3.10 -12.39 6.74
N PRO A 39 2.39 -13.09 7.64
CA PRO A 39 1.68 -12.45 8.74
C PRO A 39 2.56 -11.42 9.45
N PRO A 40 2.10 -10.15 9.61
CA PRO A 40 2.91 -9.10 10.22
C PRO A 40 3.39 -9.51 11.60
N ARG A 41 4.66 -9.23 11.94
CA ARG A 41 5.26 -9.59 13.22
C ARG A 41 5.20 -8.41 14.18
N VAL A 42 4.66 -8.63 15.37
CA VAL A 42 4.66 -7.67 16.47
C VAL A 42 5.97 -7.82 17.24
N THR A 43 6.85 -6.82 17.18
CA THR A 43 8.15 -6.86 17.86
C THR A 43 8.09 -6.28 19.27
N GLU A 44 7.14 -5.39 19.53
CA GLU A 44 6.85 -4.87 20.87
C GLU A 44 5.37 -5.06 21.16
N LEU A 45 5.08 -5.89 22.18
CA LEU A 45 3.71 -6.24 22.57
C LEU A 45 3.06 -5.07 23.32
N PRO A 46 1.74 -4.88 23.14
CA PRO A 46 1.01 -3.92 23.95
C PRO A 46 1.05 -4.31 25.42
N GLY A 47 1.38 -3.33 26.27
CA GLY A 47 1.19 -3.44 27.71
C GLY A 47 -0.25 -3.10 28.10
N PHE A 48 -0.44 -2.26 29.12
CA PHE A 48 -1.76 -1.74 29.46
C PHE A 48 -2.35 -0.84 28.35
N ASP A 49 -1.49 -0.09 27.66
CA ASP A 49 -1.87 0.72 26.50
C ASP A 49 -1.84 -0.11 25.22
N GLN A 50 -3.01 -0.53 24.76
CA GLN A 50 -3.19 -1.34 23.55
C GLN A 50 -2.87 -0.60 22.24
N GLN A 51 -2.54 0.69 22.32
CA GLN A 51 -2.12 1.52 21.20
C GLN A 51 -0.59 1.66 21.10
N ARG A 52 0.15 1.09 22.05
CA ARG A 52 1.63 1.05 22.02
C ARG A 52 2.09 -0.31 21.53
N TRP A 53 2.66 -0.33 20.34
CA TRP A 53 3.20 -1.54 19.74
C TRP A 53 4.13 -1.18 18.59
N ILE A 54 4.99 -2.12 18.22
CA ILE A 54 5.80 -2.06 17.01
C ILE A 54 5.46 -3.26 16.14
N LEU A 55 5.12 -3.00 14.88
CA LEU A 55 4.77 -3.99 13.88
C LEU A 55 5.76 -3.94 12.72
N VAL A 56 6.18 -5.10 12.24
CA VAL A 56 6.99 -5.24 11.04
C VAL A 56 6.25 -6.12 10.04
N VAL A 57 6.11 -5.61 8.82
CA VAL A 57 5.65 -6.37 7.66
C VAL A 57 6.69 -6.22 6.55
N SER A 58 7.00 -7.29 5.86
CA SER A 58 8.01 -7.28 4.81
C SER A 58 7.72 -8.32 3.72
N ASP A 59 8.12 -7.99 2.51
CA ASP A 59 8.30 -8.89 1.38
C ASP A 59 9.81 -8.93 1.03
N PRO A 60 10.26 -9.66 0.00
CA PRO A 60 11.68 -9.69 -0.38
C PRO A 60 12.30 -8.35 -0.79
N GLU A 61 11.50 -7.35 -1.21
CA GLU A 61 11.98 -6.06 -1.72
C GLU A 61 11.78 -4.90 -0.74
N VAL A 62 10.72 -4.96 0.08
CA VAL A 62 10.27 -3.87 0.94
C VAL A 62 10.04 -4.37 2.35
N SER A 63 10.50 -3.58 3.32
CA SER A 63 10.19 -3.74 4.74
C SER A 63 9.53 -2.48 5.27
N ILE A 64 8.43 -2.66 6.01
CA ILE A 64 7.72 -1.59 6.71
C ILE A 64 7.78 -1.87 8.21
N THR A 65 8.27 -0.88 8.94
CA THR A 65 8.19 -0.84 10.40
C THR A 65 7.21 0.24 10.80
N ILE A 66 6.21 -0.14 11.59
CA ILE A 66 5.18 0.75 12.10
C ILE A 66 5.32 0.77 13.62
N GLU A 67 5.69 1.91 14.15
CA GLU A 67 5.66 2.15 15.58
C GLU A 67 4.41 2.97 15.92
N SER A 68 3.54 2.43 16.76
CA SER A 68 2.36 3.12 17.26
C SER A 68 2.55 3.58 18.68
N ARG A 69 2.19 4.85 18.93
CA ARG A 69 2.16 5.46 20.27
C ARG A 69 0.89 6.26 20.43
N SER A 70 0.33 6.30 21.64
CA SER A 70 -0.73 7.26 21.95
C SER A 70 -0.16 8.68 22.10
N TYR A 71 -0.67 9.65 21.34
CA TYR A 71 -0.19 11.06 21.39
C TYR A 71 -1.13 12.00 22.16
N TRP A 72 -2.33 11.55 22.51
CA TRP A 72 -3.29 12.25 23.37
C TRP A 72 -4.29 11.26 24.00
N GLY A 73 -5.11 11.69 24.96
CA GLY A 73 -6.16 10.85 25.53
C GLY A 73 -5.71 9.64 26.37
N MET A 74 -4.42 9.52 26.71
CA MET A 74 -3.86 8.45 27.56
C MET A 74 -4.18 7.01 27.08
N GLY A 75 -4.39 6.81 25.79
CA GLY A 75 -4.76 5.49 25.24
C GLY A 75 -6.23 5.09 25.48
N LEU A 76 -7.05 5.95 26.10
CA LEU A 76 -8.46 5.68 26.41
C LEU A 76 -9.41 5.85 25.20
N LEU A 77 -8.94 6.52 24.16
CA LEU A 77 -9.72 6.79 22.95
C LEU A 77 -9.10 6.06 21.78
N SER A 78 -9.88 5.31 21.01
CA SER A 78 -9.42 4.58 19.81
C SER A 78 -9.12 5.49 18.61
N THR A 79 -8.69 6.73 18.86
CA THR A 79 -8.51 7.77 17.85
C THR A 79 -7.21 8.57 18.03
N CYS A 80 -6.36 8.16 18.98
CA CYS A 80 -5.14 8.87 19.36
C CYS A 80 -3.83 8.20 18.95
N PHE A 81 -3.85 7.46 17.83
CA PHE A 81 -2.66 6.85 17.24
C PHE A 81 -1.72 7.89 16.62
N LEU A 82 -0.46 7.87 17.03
CA LEU A 82 0.65 8.49 16.34
C LEU A 82 1.53 7.36 15.82
N ASN A 83 1.28 7.03 14.55
CA ASN A 83 2.02 6.00 13.85
C ASN A 83 3.25 6.63 13.17
N SER A 84 4.43 6.15 13.53
CA SER A 84 5.64 6.37 12.75
C SER A 84 5.79 5.21 11.77
N ILE A 85 5.71 5.51 10.48
CA ILE A 85 5.79 4.52 9.40
C ILE A 85 7.14 4.68 8.72
N LYS A 86 8.01 3.67 8.84
CA LYS A 86 9.30 3.62 8.17
C LYS A 86 9.26 2.55 7.08
N ILE A 87 9.43 2.97 5.83
CA ILE A 87 9.43 2.09 4.66
C ILE A 87 10.85 2.05 4.09
N VAL A 88 11.41 0.85 3.96
CA VAL A 88 12.74 0.60 3.38
C VAL A 88 12.58 -0.31 2.17
N GLY A 89 13.21 0.05 1.04
CA GLY A 89 13.07 -0.64 -0.24
C GLY A 89 13.21 0.32 -1.43
N PRO A 90 13.01 -0.13 -2.68
CA PRO A 90 13.07 0.70 -3.89
C PRO A 90 12.06 1.86 -3.87
N LEU A 91 12.46 3.06 -4.34
CA LEU A 91 11.62 4.27 -4.26
C LEU A 91 10.24 4.09 -4.91
N ASN A 92 10.18 3.48 -6.10
CA ASN A 92 8.94 3.17 -6.81
C ASN A 92 8.00 2.31 -5.96
N ARG A 93 8.50 1.22 -5.35
CA ARG A 93 7.70 0.37 -4.46
C ARG A 93 7.20 1.12 -3.24
N ARG A 94 8.06 1.94 -2.59
CA ARG A 94 7.66 2.74 -1.42
C ARG A 94 6.57 3.75 -1.78
N ALA A 95 6.76 4.48 -2.87
CA ALA A 95 5.82 5.50 -3.35
C ALA A 95 4.49 4.87 -3.79
N ARG A 96 4.53 3.71 -4.45
CA ARG A 96 3.35 2.93 -4.83
C ARG A 96 2.50 2.55 -3.62
N ILE A 97 3.13 2.00 -2.58
CA ILE A 97 2.45 1.64 -1.33
C ILE A 97 1.80 2.87 -0.68
N VAL A 98 2.50 4.01 -0.67
CA VAL A 98 1.97 5.27 -0.11
C VAL A 98 0.79 5.82 -0.92
N PHE A 99 0.87 5.76 -2.25
CA PHE A 99 -0.23 6.13 -3.15
C PHE A 99 -1.45 5.23 -2.92
N ASP A 100 -1.27 3.90 -2.90
CA ASP A 100 -2.35 2.95 -2.69
C ASP A 100 -2.97 3.09 -1.29
N LEU A 101 -2.17 3.37 -0.27
CA LEU A 101 -2.66 3.69 1.08
C LEU A 101 -3.55 4.94 1.07
N ALA A 102 -3.11 6.03 0.46
CA ALA A 102 -3.88 7.26 0.40
C ALA A 102 -5.21 7.06 -0.34
N ALA A 103 -5.19 6.32 -1.45
CA ALA A 103 -6.38 5.96 -2.21
C ALA A 103 -7.35 5.07 -1.41
N ALA A 104 -6.84 4.05 -0.71
CA ALA A 104 -7.66 3.12 0.05
C ALA A 104 -8.30 3.76 1.30
N LEU A 105 -7.67 4.78 1.89
CA LEU A 105 -8.13 5.40 3.12
C LEU A 105 -9.31 6.37 2.91
N GLY A 106 -9.48 6.93 1.72
CA GLY A 106 -10.53 7.91 1.40
C GLY A 106 -10.39 9.26 2.14
N ARG A 107 -9.26 9.48 2.82
CA ARG A 107 -8.87 10.72 3.49
C ARG A 107 -7.35 10.83 3.50
N ASN A 108 -6.84 12.02 3.79
CA ASN A 108 -5.40 12.28 3.89
C ASN A 108 -4.77 11.53 5.09
N PRO A 109 -3.81 10.60 4.87
CA PRO A 109 -3.18 9.84 5.95
C PRO A 109 -2.39 10.68 6.97
N TRP A 110 -1.84 11.82 6.53
CA TRP A 110 -1.05 12.74 7.36
C TRP A 110 -1.89 13.68 8.23
N GLU A 111 -3.21 13.71 8.06
CA GLU A 111 -4.08 14.60 8.82
C GLU A 111 -4.28 14.09 10.25
N ALA A 112 -3.60 14.72 11.19
CA ALA A 112 -3.81 14.49 12.61
C ALA A 112 -5.16 15.07 13.07
N LYS A 113 -5.92 14.31 13.86
CA LYS A 113 -7.16 14.79 14.49
C LYS A 113 -6.97 16.04 15.34
N TRP A 114 -5.80 16.16 16.00
CA TRP A 114 -5.51 17.29 16.88
C TRP A 114 -4.13 17.89 16.57
N LYS A 115 -4.09 18.77 15.57
CA LYS A 115 -2.88 19.34 14.95
C LYS A 115 -1.88 19.93 15.95
N ASN A 116 -2.35 20.69 16.95
CA ASN A 116 -1.47 21.31 17.95
C ASN A 116 -0.75 20.28 18.83
N ARG A 117 -1.43 19.19 19.21
CA ARG A 117 -0.81 18.11 20.02
C ARG A 117 0.12 17.26 19.18
N PHE A 118 -0.24 17.03 17.91
CA PHE A 118 0.63 16.37 16.94
C PHE A 118 1.94 17.15 16.79
N ALA A 119 1.88 18.43 16.43
CA ALA A 119 3.06 19.28 16.26
C ALA A 119 3.92 19.36 17.53
N LYS A 120 3.31 19.44 18.71
CA LYS A 120 4.04 19.42 19.98
C LYS A 120 4.81 18.11 20.22
N ASN A 121 4.26 16.97 19.79
CA ASN A 121 4.85 15.66 20.04
C ASN A 121 5.83 15.21 18.95
N THR A 122 5.63 15.63 17.70
CA THR A 122 6.49 15.27 16.56
C THR A 122 7.56 16.32 16.30
N GLY A 123 7.34 17.58 16.71
CA GLY A 123 8.19 18.70 16.33
C GLY A 123 8.06 19.09 14.85
N VAL A 124 7.09 18.52 14.12
CA VAL A 124 6.86 18.75 12.70
C VAL A 124 5.51 19.42 12.49
N THR A 125 5.46 20.38 11.58
CA THR A 125 4.21 21.07 11.22
C THR A 125 3.33 20.20 10.33
N SER A 126 2.02 20.46 10.33
CA SER A 126 1.08 19.76 9.44
C SER A 126 1.39 20.02 7.96
N THR A 127 2.03 21.14 7.63
CA THR A 127 2.38 21.51 6.25
C THR A 127 3.58 20.71 5.76
N GLU A 128 4.64 20.59 6.57
CA GLU A 128 5.83 19.80 6.20
C GLU A 128 5.50 18.33 5.99
N GLU A 129 4.62 17.74 6.82
CA GLU A 129 4.17 16.37 6.60
C GLU A 129 3.31 16.24 5.35
N LYS A 130 2.40 17.20 5.11
CA LYS A 130 1.61 17.23 3.88
C LYS A 130 2.50 17.19 2.64
N GLU A 131 3.50 18.07 2.56
CA GLU A 131 4.41 18.16 1.41
C GLU A 131 5.18 16.85 1.15
N LYS A 132 5.68 16.20 2.21
CA LYS A 132 6.39 14.91 2.08
C LYS A 132 5.48 13.79 1.58
N TRP A 133 4.25 13.72 2.11
CA TRP A 133 3.28 12.72 1.69
C TRP A 133 2.84 12.98 0.24
N GLU A 134 2.50 14.22 -0.11
CA GLU A 134 2.10 14.59 -1.47
C GLU A 134 3.19 14.27 -2.49
N ALA A 135 4.46 14.56 -2.18
CA ALA A 135 5.57 14.23 -3.07
C ALA A 135 5.70 12.72 -3.35
N LEU A 136 5.49 11.86 -2.34
CA LEU A 136 5.51 10.40 -2.52
C LEU A 136 4.27 9.89 -3.26
N ILE A 137 3.10 10.46 -2.98
CA ILE A 137 1.84 10.12 -3.65
C ILE A 137 1.93 10.48 -5.14
N GLU A 138 2.41 11.67 -5.45
CA GLU A 138 2.62 12.13 -6.82
C GLU A 138 3.61 11.24 -7.57
N PHE A 139 4.76 10.92 -6.95
CA PHE A 139 5.71 10.00 -7.56
C PHE A 139 5.08 8.61 -7.83
N GLY A 140 4.34 8.06 -6.86
CA GLY A 140 3.69 6.74 -7.01
C GLY A 140 2.58 6.73 -8.06
N ARG A 141 1.85 7.84 -8.20
CA ARG A 141 0.87 8.06 -9.26
C ARG A 141 1.53 8.08 -10.64
N ASP A 142 2.60 8.85 -10.78
CA ASP A 142 3.28 9.04 -12.06
C ASP A 142 3.99 7.76 -12.50
N ASP A 143 4.62 7.03 -11.56
CA ASP A 143 5.21 5.70 -11.79
C ASP A 143 4.16 4.68 -12.26
N LEU A 144 2.97 4.67 -11.64
CA LEU A 144 1.86 3.84 -12.10
C LEU A 144 1.39 4.25 -13.50
N SER A 145 1.20 5.55 -13.76
CA SER A 145 0.76 6.03 -15.07
C SER A 145 1.76 5.61 -16.15
N ASN A 146 3.05 5.76 -15.89
CA ASN A 146 4.11 5.36 -16.81
C ASN A 146 4.10 3.84 -17.06
N THR A 147 3.86 3.03 -16.02
CA THR A 147 3.72 1.58 -16.14
C THR A 147 2.53 1.20 -17.01
N ILE A 148 1.37 1.82 -16.78
CA ILE A 148 0.14 1.63 -17.56
C ILE A 148 0.40 2.00 -19.03
N ASP A 149 1.04 3.15 -19.29
CA ASP A 149 1.32 3.61 -20.64
C ASP A 149 2.36 2.70 -21.35
N SER A 150 3.32 2.13 -20.60
CA SER A 150 4.26 1.13 -21.12
C SER A 150 3.57 -0.18 -21.52
N ILE A 151 2.60 -0.68 -20.74
CA ILE A 151 1.82 -1.87 -21.08
C ILE A 151 1.09 -1.66 -22.41
N ARG A 152 0.43 -0.51 -22.56
CA ARG A 152 -0.25 -0.14 -23.81
C ARG A 152 0.72 -0.10 -24.99
N SER A 153 1.85 0.60 -24.85
CA SER A 153 2.82 0.72 -25.94
C SER A 153 3.39 -0.63 -26.36
N LYS A 154 3.61 -1.55 -25.41
CA LYS A 154 4.04 -2.93 -25.71
C LYS A 154 2.96 -3.71 -26.46
N ALA A 155 1.70 -3.61 -26.04
CA ALA A 155 0.59 -4.26 -26.73
C ALA A 155 0.45 -3.73 -28.17
N GLU A 156 0.56 -2.41 -28.38
CA GLU A 156 0.53 -1.78 -29.70
C GLU A 156 1.71 -2.23 -30.59
N SER A 157 2.92 -2.35 -30.05
CA SER A 157 4.09 -2.86 -30.78
C SER A 157 3.89 -4.32 -31.19
N LEU A 158 3.44 -5.17 -30.27
CA LEU A 158 3.19 -6.59 -30.53
C LEU A 158 2.12 -6.79 -31.60
N GLU A 159 1.05 -5.98 -31.58
CA GLU A 159 -0.01 -6.02 -32.59
C GLU A 159 0.51 -5.65 -33.99
N GLN A 160 1.40 -4.66 -34.07
CA GLN A 160 2.02 -4.22 -35.34
C GLN A 160 3.04 -5.24 -35.89
N GLU A 161 3.80 -5.89 -34.99
CA GLU A 161 4.82 -6.87 -35.34
C GLU A 161 4.23 -8.26 -35.62
N LEU A 162 3.02 -8.55 -35.14
CA LEU A 162 2.35 -9.86 -35.27
C LEU A 162 2.39 -10.44 -36.69
N PRO A 163 2.09 -9.68 -37.77
CA PRO A 163 2.14 -10.22 -39.12
C PRO A 163 3.54 -10.69 -39.54
N SER A 164 4.58 -9.95 -39.14
CA SER A 164 5.97 -10.34 -39.43
C SER A 164 6.44 -11.51 -38.56
N LEU A 165 5.97 -11.61 -37.32
CA LEU A 165 6.29 -12.72 -36.42
C LEU A 165 5.61 -14.03 -36.87
N ALA A 166 4.44 -13.93 -37.49
CA ALA A 166 3.72 -15.07 -38.06
C ALA A 166 4.48 -15.72 -39.22
N ASP A 167 5.22 -14.94 -40.02
CA ASP A 167 6.02 -15.43 -41.15
C ASP A 167 7.20 -16.32 -40.69
N ASP A 168 7.74 -16.04 -39.50
CA ASP A 168 8.87 -16.77 -38.90
C ASP A 168 8.44 -17.75 -37.78
N ALA A 169 7.13 -17.96 -37.60
CA ALA A 169 6.60 -18.72 -36.48
C ALA A 169 6.83 -20.25 -36.64
N PRO A 170 7.09 -20.98 -35.54
CA PRO A 170 7.23 -22.43 -35.58
C PRO A 170 5.90 -23.13 -35.89
N ASP A 171 5.99 -24.35 -36.43
CA ASP A 171 4.82 -25.19 -36.68
C ASP A 171 3.99 -25.38 -35.40
N GLY A 172 2.68 -25.10 -35.49
CA GLY A 172 1.74 -25.17 -34.37
C GLY A 172 1.57 -23.86 -33.59
N TRP A 173 2.17 -22.76 -34.04
CA TRP A 173 1.85 -21.42 -33.53
C TRP A 173 0.40 -21.03 -33.88
N ASP A 174 -0.27 -20.41 -32.91
CA ASP A 174 -1.67 -20.00 -33.00
C ASP A 174 -1.76 -18.46 -32.96
N GLY A 175 -2.04 -17.86 -34.11
CA GLY A 175 -2.17 -16.41 -34.24
C GLY A 175 -3.44 -15.86 -33.59
N ASP A 176 -4.51 -16.66 -33.50
CA ASP A 176 -5.75 -16.24 -32.84
C ASP A 176 -5.51 -16.14 -31.32
N LEU A 177 -4.79 -17.11 -30.74
CA LEU A 177 -4.38 -17.05 -29.33
C LEU A 177 -3.51 -15.83 -29.05
N ALA A 178 -2.57 -15.48 -29.95
CA ALA A 178 -1.72 -14.30 -29.77
C ALA A 178 -2.53 -12.99 -29.80
N LEU A 179 -3.54 -12.90 -30.67
CA LEU A 179 -4.48 -11.77 -30.70
C LEU A 179 -5.36 -11.71 -29.44
N GLU A 180 -5.78 -12.86 -28.90
CA GLU A 180 -6.52 -12.92 -27.64
C GLU A 180 -5.69 -12.37 -26.47
N GLU A 181 -4.41 -12.74 -26.37
CA GLU A 181 -3.50 -12.25 -25.32
C GLU A 181 -3.25 -10.73 -25.43
N ILE A 182 -3.08 -10.20 -26.65
CA ILE A 182 -3.01 -8.75 -26.90
C ILE A 182 -4.32 -8.07 -26.46
N GLY A 183 -5.46 -8.66 -26.80
CA GLY A 183 -6.78 -8.20 -26.37
C GLY A 183 -6.93 -8.17 -24.85
N ALA A 184 -6.42 -9.19 -24.15
CA ALA A 184 -6.39 -9.26 -22.70
C ALA A 184 -5.51 -8.16 -22.08
N ALA A 185 -4.33 -7.89 -22.66
CA ALA A 185 -3.45 -6.80 -22.22
C ALA A 185 -4.13 -5.43 -22.36
N TYR A 186 -4.87 -5.17 -23.45
CA TYR A 186 -5.65 -3.95 -23.58
C TYR A 186 -6.81 -3.87 -22.58
N ALA A 187 -7.47 -4.99 -22.27
CA ALA A 187 -8.51 -5.03 -21.26
C ALA A 187 -7.96 -4.71 -19.87
N GLU A 188 -6.82 -5.28 -19.50
CA GLU A 188 -6.12 -4.99 -18.25
C GLU A 188 -5.69 -3.53 -18.18
N TRP A 189 -5.08 -2.99 -19.25
CA TRP A 189 -4.72 -1.58 -19.34
C TRP A 189 -5.93 -0.67 -19.11
N ARG A 190 -7.08 -0.95 -19.74
CA ARG A 190 -8.31 -0.16 -19.55
C ARG A 190 -8.77 -0.18 -18.10
N LEU A 191 -8.75 -1.34 -17.45
CA LEU A 191 -9.14 -1.47 -16.04
C LEU A 191 -8.19 -0.70 -15.12
N GLN A 192 -6.87 -0.86 -15.28
CA GLN A 192 -5.87 -0.17 -14.47
C GLN A 192 -5.93 1.35 -14.67
N ARG A 193 -6.13 1.83 -15.90
CA ARG A 193 -6.29 3.26 -16.19
C ARG A 193 -7.56 3.83 -15.54
N MET A 194 -8.66 3.09 -15.58
CA MET A 194 -9.90 3.49 -14.90
C MET A 194 -9.70 3.57 -13.38
N LEU A 195 -9.07 2.58 -12.77
CA LEU A 195 -8.78 2.59 -11.33
C LEU A 195 -7.86 3.73 -10.92
N CYS A 196 -6.81 4.00 -11.69
CA CYS A 196 -5.89 5.11 -11.46
C CYS A 196 -6.62 6.47 -11.51
N THR A 197 -7.55 6.64 -12.45
CA THR A 197 -8.32 7.89 -12.57
C THR A 197 -9.42 8.05 -11.52
N THR A 198 -10.06 6.96 -11.08
CA THR A 198 -11.10 7.01 -10.03
C THR A 198 -10.51 7.23 -8.65
N ALA A 199 -9.32 6.68 -8.36
CA ALA A 199 -8.59 6.92 -7.11
C ALA A 199 -8.21 8.42 -6.89
N LEU A 200 -8.36 9.26 -7.91
CA LEU A 200 -7.98 10.68 -7.92
C LEU A 200 -9.16 11.65 -7.76
N ARG A 201 -10.39 11.16 -7.53
CA ARG A 201 -11.53 12.04 -7.21
C ARG A 201 -11.75 12.06 -5.70
N PRO A 202 -11.33 13.11 -4.98
CA PRO A 202 -11.95 13.39 -3.69
C PRO A 202 -13.43 13.72 -3.95
N GLU A 203 -14.34 13.08 -3.22
CA GLU A 203 -15.69 13.63 -3.03
C GLU A 203 -15.65 14.94 -2.24
#